data_AF-A0A7S1KQM0-F1
#
_entry.id   AF-A0A7S1KQM0-F1
#
_cell.length_a   1.000
_cell.length_b   1.000
_cell.length_c   1.000
_cell.angle_alpha   90.00
_cell.angle_beta   90.00
_cell.angle_gamma   90.00
#
_symmetry.space_group_name_H-M   'P 1'
#
loop_
_entity.id
_entity.type
_entity.pdbx_description
1 polymer ?
#
loop_
_entity_poly.entity_id
_entity_poly.type
_entity_poly.pdbx_seq_one_letter_code
_entity_poly.pdbx_strand_id
1 'polypeptide(L)'
;HFDTENSIFEICGVSHFQQGYCNKELITLLSNCGIEPSCFQEILSKMHNDLDVALHSQEAALNMLNTYGDEQAKPFIALLEAGLSHEDRFMKRSLFSFASSKLQQLKTKLRIRIPDSAYVYGVLDEFAVLKEDECFLQISGPSGERRVVEGYVIILKNPALHRGDIRILRAVNKPELRHLCDVLAFSQMGVRPIPDKCSGSDLDGDAYTVI
;
A
#
# COMPACT_ATOMS: atom_id res chain seq x y z
N HIS A 1 -1.50 -26.41 -25.41
CA HIS A 1 -1.39 -27.07 -24.09
C HIS A 1 0.07 -27.41 -23.86
N PHE A 2 0.61 -27.00 -22.72
CA PHE A 2 1.94 -27.46 -22.28
C PHE A 2 1.71 -28.79 -21.56
N ASP A 3 2.08 -29.91 -22.19
CA ASP A 3 2.10 -31.21 -21.53
C ASP A 3 3.30 -31.27 -20.59
N THR A 4 3.04 -31.21 -19.28
CA THR A 4 4.06 -31.37 -18.24
C THR A 4 3.55 -32.37 -17.21
N GLU A 5 4.38 -33.32 -16.79
CA GLU A 5 4.07 -34.29 -15.72
C GLU A 5 4.15 -33.66 -14.32
N ASN A 6 4.43 -32.36 -14.23
CA ASN A 6 4.69 -31.68 -12.98
C ASN A 6 3.36 -31.22 -12.37
N SER A 7 2.97 -31.85 -11.26
CA SER A 7 1.74 -31.55 -10.49
C SER A 7 2.02 -30.74 -9.21
N ILE A 8 3.25 -30.21 -9.09
CA ILE A 8 3.68 -29.45 -7.93
C ILE A 8 3.09 -28.04 -8.01
N PHE A 9 2.37 -27.65 -6.96
CA PHE A 9 1.86 -26.30 -6.77
C PHE A 9 2.92 -25.45 -6.04
N GLU A 10 3.40 -24.40 -6.69
CA GLU A 10 4.39 -23.46 -6.15
C GLU A 10 3.72 -22.11 -5.84
N ILE A 11 4.03 -21.54 -4.68
CA ILE A 11 3.47 -20.26 -4.23
C ILE A 11 4.53 -19.18 -4.38
N CYS A 12 4.27 -18.20 -5.24
CA CYS A 12 5.17 -17.05 -5.47
C CYS A 12 4.91 -15.87 -4.51
N GLY A 13 3.74 -15.83 -3.88
CA GLY A 13 3.33 -14.75 -2.98
C GLY A 13 1.99 -15.03 -2.32
N VAL A 14 1.72 -14.30 -1.24
CA VAL A 14 0.44 -14.36 -0.51
C VAL A 14 -0.06 -12.94 -0.30
N SER A 15 -1.38 -12.76 -0.29
CA SER A 15 -1.96 -11.44 0.01
C SER A 15 -1.70 -11.07 1.47
N HIS A 16 -1.29 -9.82 1.67
CA HIS A 16 -1.20 -9.18 2.97
C HIS A 16 -1.26 -7.68 2.77
N PHE A 17 -1.67 -6.93 3.80
CA PHE A 17 -1.68 -5.49 3.71
C PHE A 17 -0.26 -4.96 3.43
N GLN A 18 -0.16 -4.12 2.40
CA GLN A 18 1.02 -3.30 2.13
C GLN A 18 0.58 -1.86 2.00
N GLN A 19 1.39 -0.96 2.54
CA GLN A 19 1.12 0.46 2.44
C GLN A 19 1.36 0.98 1.01
N GLY A 20 0.46 1.84 0.52
CA GLY A 20 0.70 2.61 -0.70
C GLY A 20 1.76 3.70 -0.54
N TYR A 21 2.63 3.84 -1.53
CA TYR A 21 3.65 4.89 -1.61
C TYR A 21 3.57 5.60 -2.95
N CYS A 22 3.75 6.91 -2.92
CA CYS A 22 4.06 7.72 -4.09
C CYS A 22 5.55 7.62 -4.41
N ASN A 23 5.85 7.66 -5.71
CA ASN A 23 7.18 7.94 -6.25
C ASN A 23 7.10 9.20 -7.13
N LYS A 24 8.23 9.60 -7.72
CA LYS A 24 8.31 10.77 -8.59
C LYS A 24 7.33 10.70 -9.77
N GLU A 25 7.16 9.52 -10.35
CA GLU A 25 6.25 9.29 -11.48
C GLU A 25 4.79 9.53 -11.07
N LEU A 26 4.35 8.93 -9.97
CA LEU A 26 2.98 9.07 -9.48
C LEU A 26 2.67 10.51 -9.06
N ILE A 27 3.61 11.19 -8.39
CA ILE A 27 3.46 12.60 -8.00
C ILE A 27 3.27 13.48 -9.24
N THR A 28 4.10 13.27 -10.27
CA THR A 28 3.99 14.02 -11.53
C THR A 28 2.65 13.77 -12.21
N LEU A 29 2.19 12.52 -12.22
CA LEU A 29 0.93 12.12 -12.83
C LEU A 29 -0.27 12.73 -12.10
N LEU A 30 -0.30 12.64 -10.77
CA LEU A 30 -1.36 13.20 -9.94
C LEU A 30 -1.40 14.72 -10.00
N SER A 31 -0.25 15.40 -10.00
CA SER A 31 -0.19 16.84 -10.21
C SER A 31 -0.72 17.26 -11.58
N ASN A 32 -0.43 16.47 -12.62
CA ASN A 32 -1.04 16.69 -13.93
C ASN A 32 -2.56 16.51 -13.89
N CYS A 33 -3.09 15.58 -13.09
CA CYS A 33 -4.52 15.43 -12.87
C CYS A 33 -5.17 16.54 -12.00
N GLY A 34 -4.39 17.52 -11.53
CA GLY A 34 -4.89 18.67 -10.78
C GLY A 34 -4.70 18.57 -9.26
N ILE A 35 -3.96 17.59 -8.74
CA ILE A 35 -3.60 17.55 -7.32
C ILE A 35 -2.50 18.59 -7.05
N GLU A 36 -2.80 19.54 -6.17
CA GLU A 36 -1.88 20.61 -5.79
C GLU A 36 -0.58 20.04 -5.20
N PRO A 37 0.61 20.51 -5.64
CA PRO A 37 1.90 20.06 -5.11
C PRO A 37 2.06 20.22 -3.59
N SER A 38 1.33 21.18 -2.99
CA SER A 38 1.33 21.40 -1.54
C SER A 38 0.88 20.16 -0.76
N CYS A 39 -0.06 19.38 -1.29
CA CYS A 39 -0.52 18.13 -0.68
C CYS A 39 0.64 17.14 -0.46
N PHE A 40 1.50 16.97 -1.48
CA PHE A 40 2.67 16.09 -1.35
C PHE A 40 3.74 16.68 -0.43
N GLN A 41 3.89 18.01 -0.42
CA GLN A 41 4.82 18.69 0.48
C GLN A 41 4.43 18.51 1.94
N GLU A 42 3.13 18.61 2.27
CA GLU A 42 2.63 18.37 3.63
C GLU A 42 2.92 16.94 4.10
N ILE A 43 2.65 15.95 3.26
CA ILE A 43 2.92 14.54 3.58
C ILE A 43 4.43 14.30 3.74
N LEU A 44 5.25 14.87 2.86
CA LEU A 44 6.71 14.77 2.92
C LEU A 44 7.26 15.42 4.20
N SER A 45 6.82 16.63 4.52
CA SER A 45 7.25 17.37 5.71
C SER A 45 6.88 16.64 6.99
N LYS A 46 5.67 16.07 7.05
CA LYS A 46 5.26 15.21 8.17
C LYS A 46 6.18 14.00 8.31
N MET A 47 6.40 13.26 7.22
CA MET A 47 7.27 12.09 7.25
C MET A 47 8.72 12.44 7.65
N HIS A 48 9.26 13.56 7.17
CA HIS A 48 10.58 14.02 7.58
C HIS A 48 10.63 14.34 9.07
N ASN A 49 9.65 15.07 9.59
CA ASN A 49 9.57 15.41 11.00
C ASN A 49 9.46 14.16 11.88
N ASP A 50 8.59 13.21 11.51
CA ASP A 50 8.40 11.95 12.25
C ASP A 50 9.69 11.14 12.35
N LEU A 51 10.51 11.13 11.28
CA LEU A 51 11.82 10.45 11.27
C LEU A 51 12.87 11.17 12.13
N ASP A 52 12.81 12.50 12.23
CA ASP A 52 13.76 13.31 13.01
C ASP A 52 13.49 13.18 14.52
N VAL A 53 12.22 13.34 14.94
CA VAL A 53 11.85 13.27 16.36
C VAL A 53 11.97 11.86 16.95
N ALA A 54 11.94 10.82 16.11
CA ALA A 54 12.05 9.42 16.54
C ALA A 54 13.36 9.08 17.26
N LEU A 55 14.40 9.89 17.08
CA LEU A 55 15.69 9.69 17.75
C LEU A 55 15.75 10.27 19.17
N HIS A 56 14.72 11.00 19.58
CA HIS A 56 14.69 11.82 20.79
C HIS A 56 13.59 11.43 21.79
N SER A 57 12.70 10.50 21.42
CA SER A 57 11.63 10.03 22.29
C SER A 57 11.29 8.57 21.99
N GLN A 58 11.03 7.80 23.05
CA GLN A 58 10.60 6.41 22.93
C GLN A 58 9.23 6.27 22.26
N GLU A 59 8.31 7.19 22.55
CA GLU A 59 6.99 7.23 21.91
C GLU A 59 7.13 7.55 20.41
N ALA A 60 7.98 8.51 20.07
CA ALA A 60 8.24 8.87 18.68
C ALA A 60 8.93 7.72 17.92
N ALA A 61 9.86 7.01 18.56
CA ALA A 61 10.50 5.82 18.00
C ALA A 61 9.48 4.71 17.69
N LEU A 62 8.57 4.42 18.63
CA LEU A 62 7.47 3.48 18.43
C LEU A 62 6.56 3.91 17.29
N ASN A 63 6.15 5.19 17.26
CA ASN A 63 5.30 5.72 16.20
C ASN A 63 5.96 5.61 14.82
N MET A 64 7.25 5.93 14.71
CA MET A 64 8.02 5.81 13.48
C MET A 64 8.08 4.34 13.01
N LEU A 65 8.40 3.41 13.90
CA LEU A 65 8.51 1.99 13.54
C LEU A 65 7.15 1.42 13.16
N ASN A 66 6.07 1.75 13.87
CA ASN A 66 4.72 1.31 13.51
C ASN A 66 4.24 1.92 12.18
N THR A 67 4.63 3.15 11.86
CA THR A 67 4.14 3.86 10.67
C THR A 67 4.95 3.52 9.41
N TYR A 68 6.27 3.39 9.52
CA TYR A 68 7.17 3.23 8.37
C TYR A 68 7.90 1.89 8.33
N GLY A 69 7.75 1.09 9.38
CA GLY A 69 8.34 -0.24 9.51
C GLY A 69 7.66 -1.25 8.60
N ASP A 70 8.45 -2.21 8.17
CA ASP A 70 7.98 -3.45 7.57
C ASP A 70 8.11 -4.57 8.62
N GLU A 71 7.99 -5.83 8.20
CA GLU A 71 8.17 -7.00 9.08
C GLU A 71 9.50 -6.98 9.86
N GLN A 72 10.56 -6.35 9.31
CA GLN A 72 11.86 -6.27 9.97
C GLN A 72 11.86 -5.27 11.15
N ALA A 73 10.86 -4.39 11.24
CA ALA A 73 10.71 -3.46 12.36
C ALA A 73 10.10 -4.11 13.61
N LYS A 74 9.37 -5.22 13.46
CA LYS A 74 8.62 -5.87 14.56
C LYS A 74 9.48 -6.22 15.79
N PRO A 75 10.70 -6.77 15.65
CA PRO A 75 11.54 -7.05 16.82
C PRO A 75 11.92 -5.77 17.60
N PHE A 76 12.16 -4.66 16.90
CA PHE A 76 12.51 -3.39 17.54
C PHE A 76 11.30 -2.78 18.27
N ILE A 77 10.11 -2.91 17.68
CA ILE A 77 8.85 -2.51 18.33
C ILE A 77 8.68 -3.30 19.64
N ALA A 78 8.79 -4.63 19.57
CA ALA A 78 8.65 -5.50 20.74
C ALA A 78 9.68 -5.18 21.84
N LEU A 79 10.92 -4.82 21.48
CA LEU A 79 11.94 -4.41 22.46
C LEU A 79 11.57 -3.10 23.17
N LEU A 80 11.10 -2.09 22.42
CA LEU A 80 10.66 -0.82 23.00
C LEU A 80 9.42 -1.01 23.89
N GLU A 81 8.48 -1.86 23.49
CA GLU A 81 7.29 -2.20 24.27
C GLU A 81 7.63 -3.01 25.53
N ALA A 82 8.65 -3.87 25.47
CA ALA A 82 9.19 -4.57 26.63
C ALA A 82 9.98 -3.66 27.60
N GLY A 83 10.13 -2.38 27.28
CA GLY A 83 10.75 -1.38 28.14
C GLY A 83 12.23 -1.13 27.88
N LEU A 84 12.82 -1.67 26.80
CA LEU A 84 14.17 -1.28 26.40
C LEU A 84 14.16 0.20 25.99
N SER A 85 14.99 1.01 26.66
CA SER A 85 15.05 2.44 26.36
C SER A 85 15.51 2.70 24.94
N HIS A 86 14.87 3.66 24.25
CA HIS A 86 15.33 4.16 22.95
C HIS A 86 16.76 4.74 23.01
N GLU A 87 17.24 5.15 24.21
CA GLU A 87 18.60 5.64 24.43
C GLU A 87 19.64 4.51 24.57
N ASP A 88 19.20 3.25 24.70
CA ASP A 88 20.11 2.11 24.70
C ASP A 88 21.00 2.14 23.46
N ARG A 89 22.28 1.77 23.62
CA ARG A 89 23.27 1.88 22.53
C ARG A 89 22.85 1.10 21.30
N PHE A 90 22.29 -0.10 21.46
CA PHE A 90 21.83 -0.91 20.34
C PHE A 90 20.57 -0.31 19.71
N MET A 91 19.59 0.10 20.53
CA MET A 91 18.36 0.72 20.03
C MET A 91 18.63 2.03 19.30
N LYS A 92 19.40 2.93 19.88
CA LYS A 92 19.75 4.22 19.27
C LYS A 92 20.42 4.06 17.90
N ARG A 93 21.35 3.11 17.76
CA ARG A 93 22.01 2.83 16.47
C ARG A 93 21.04 2.21 15.46
N SER A 94 20.17 1.31 15.91
CA SER A 94 19.17 0.67 15.06
C SER A 94 18.13 1.68 14.55
N LEU A 95 17.60 2.52 15.43
CA LEU A 95 16.68 3.61 15.11
C LEU A 95 17.32 4.61 14.14
N PHE A 96 18.56 5.04 14.40
CA PHE A 96 19.30 5.92 13.50
C PHE A 96 19.49 5.32 12.11
N SER A 97 19.86 4.04 12.05
CA SER A 97 20.02 3.32 10.78
C SER A 97 18.69 3.21 10.02
N PHE A 98 17.60 2.92 10.73
CA PHE A 98 16.26 2.84 10.16
C PHE A 98 15.83 4.20 9.60
N ALA A 99 15.92 5.26 10.40
CA ALA A 99 15.56 6.62 9.99
C ALA A 99 16.39 7.08 8.79
N SER A 100 17.71 6.85 8.83
CA SER A 100 18.63 7.16 7.73
C SER A 100 18.27 6.42 6.44
N SER A 101 17.90 5.15 6.52
CA SER A 101 17.46 4.36 5.37
C SER A 101 16.19 4.94 4.74
N LYS A 102 15.20 5.32 5.55
CA LYS A 102 13.95 5.93 5.06
C LYS A 102 14.19 7.33 4.47
N LEU A 103 15.01 8.16 5.11
CA LEU A 103 15.43 9.46 4.57
C LEU A 103 16.18 9.31 3.24
N GLN A 104 17.02 8.30 3.10
CA GLN A 104 17.71 8.00 1.85
C GLN A 104 16.73 7.60 0.73
N GLN A 105 15.69 6.82 1.05
CA GLN A 105 14.63 6.48 0.10
C GLN A 105 13.82 7.71 -0.33
N LEU A 106 13.52 8.62 0.60
CA LEU A 106 12.89 9.91 0.29
C LEU A 106 13.77 10.74 -0.65
N LYS A 107 15.07 10.88 -0.33
CA LYS A 107 16.00 11.67 -1.13
C LYS A 107 16.20 11.12 -2.55
N THR A 108 16.30 9.80 -2.70
CA THR A 108 16.68 9.17 -3.98
C THR A 108 15.49 8.79 -4.86
N LYS A 109 14.37 8.38 -4.26
CA LYS A 109 13.21 7.83 -4.98
C LYS A 109 11.93 8.65 -4.75
N LEU A 110 11.97 9.64 -3.88
CA LEU A 110 10.79 10.38 -3.43
C LEU A 110 9.67 9.43 -2.96
N ARG A 111 10.07 8.36 -2.25
CA ARG A 111 9.16 7.30 -1.77
C ARG A 111 8.33 7.78 -0.58
N ILE A 112 7.29 8.56 -0.86
CA ILE A 112 6.42 9.19 0.14
C ILE A 112 5.29 8.23 0.51
N ARG A 113 5.08 7.98 1.80
CA ARG A 113 3.95 7.19 2.29
C ARG A 113 2.65 7.96 2.08
N ILE A 114 1.67 7.40 1.39
CA ILE A 114 0.36 8.05 1.23
C ILE A 114 -0.53 7.57 2.38
N PRO A 115 -1.08 8.46 3.22
CA PRO A 115 -2.09 8.07 4.22
C PRO A 115 -3.29 7.39 3.56
N ASP A 116 -3.97 6.50 4.29
CA ASP A 116 -5.20 5.81 3.86
C ASP A 116 -5.12 5.07 2.51
N SER A 117 -3.91 4.68 2.10
CA SER A 117 -3.68 3.91 0.88
C SER A 117 -3.30 2.46 1.15
N ALA A 118 -3.45 1.63 0.13
CA ALA A 118 -3.01 0.24 0.13
C ALA A 118 -2.33 -0.13 -1.19
N TYR A 119 -1.44 -1.11 -1.15
CA TYR A 119 -0.86 -1.77 -2.32
C TYR A 119 -1.24 -3.26 -2.26
N VAL A 120 -2.14 -3.69 -3.14
CA VAL A 120 -2.81 -5.00 -3.02
C VAL A 120 -2.93 -5.68 -4.37
N TYR A 121 -2.96 -7.01 -4.38
CA TYR A 121 -3.19 -7.79 -5.60
C TYR A 121 -4.61 -7.56 -6.14
N GLY A 122 -4.73 -7.53 -7.46
CA GLY A 122 -6.02 -7.54 -8.14
C GLY A 122 -6.58 -8.95 -8.22
N VAL A 123 -7.89 -9.10 -8.01
CA VAL A 123 -8.64 -10.34 -8.27
C VAL A 123 -9.95 -10.04 -8.99
N LEU A 124 -10.56 -11.06 -9.59
CA LEU A 124 -11.87 -10.93 -10.23
C LEU A 124 -12.97 -11.24 -9.20
N ASP A 125 -14.08 -10.50 -9.26
CA ASP A 125 -15.32 -10.91 -8.60
C ASP A 125 -15.96 -12.06 -9.37
N GLU A 126 -15.69 -13.28 -8.93
CA GLU A 126 -16.25 -14.51 -9.50
C GLU A 126 -17.77 -14.65 -9.25
N PHE A 127 -18.34 -13.92 -8.29
CA PHE A 127 -19.76 -13.99 -7.94
C PHE A 127 -20.65 -13.04 -8.75
N ALA A 128 -20.07 -12.15 -9.57
CA ALA A 128 -20.81 -11.18 -10.38
C ALA A 128 -21.66 -10.18 -9.58
N VAL A 129 -21.30 -9.89 -8.32
CA VAL A 129 -22.08 -9.02 -7.42
C VAL A 129 -21.72 -7.55 -7.55
N LEU A 130 -20.53 -7.23 -8.09
CA LEU A 130 -20.08 -5.87 -8.39
C LEU A 130 -20.58 -5.41 -9.75
N LYS A 131 -21.13 -4.19 -9.82
CA LYS A 131 -21.51 -3.52 -11.07
C LYS A 131 -20.29 -2.94 -11.79
N GLU A 132 -20.49 -2.49 -13.03
CA GLU A 132 -19.47 -1.71 -13.74
C GLU A 132 -19.01 -0.51 -12.88
N ASP A 133 -17.70 -0.30 -12.86
CA ASP A 133 -16.99 0.70 -12.04
C ASP A 133 -17.14 0.54 -10.50
N GLU A 134 -17.68 -0.58 -10.01
CA GLU A 134 -17.60 -0.97 -8.59
C GLU A 134 -16.37 -1.85 -8.31
N CYS A 135 -15.81 -1.71 -7.12
CA CYS A 135 -14.80 -2.62 -6.58
C CYS A 135 -15.12 -3.03 -5.15
N PHE A 136 -14.50 -4.10 -4.67
CA PHE A 136 -14.49 -4.46 -3.27
C PHE A 136 -13.06 -4.50 -2.75
N LEU A 137 -12.82 -3.89 -1.59
CA LEU A 137 -11.55 -3.93 -0.89
C LEU A 137 -11.81 -4.04 0.61
N GLN A 138 -11.17 -5.01 1.24
CA GLN A 138 -11.12 -5.18 2.68
C GLN A 138 -9.67 -5.31 3.09
N ILE A 139 -9.26 -4.51 4.07
CA ILE A 139 -7.87 -4.40 4.52
C ILE A 139 -7.76 -4.94 5.94
N SER A 140 -6.68 -5.69 6.22
CA SER A 140 -6.28 -6.09 7.56
C SER A 140 -5.55 -4.95 8.30
N GLY A 141 -5.95 -4.73 9.55
CA GLY A 141 -5.30 -3.81 10.47
C GLY A 141 -4.21 -4.50 11.32
N PRO A 142 -3.40 -3.72 12.06
CA PRO A 142 -2.28 -4.25 12.84
C PRO A 142 -2.68 -5.30 13.89
N SER A 143 -3.92 -5.26 14.40
CA SER A 143 -4.42 -6.21 15.41
C SER A 143 -5.26 -7.35 14.80
N GLY A 144 -5.24 -7.49 13.47
CA GLY A 144 -6.01 -8.50 12.74
C GLY A 144 -7.47 -8.13 12.49
N GLU A 145 -7.90 -6.93 12.89
CA GLU A 145 -9.20 -6.38 12.54
C GLU A 145 -9.32 -6.20 11.02
N ARG A 146 -10.50 -6.43 10.47
CA ARG A 146 -10.76 -6.26 9.04
C ARG A 146 -11.65 -5.05 8.82
N ARG A 147 -11.23 -4.15 7.94
CA ARG A 147 -11.98 -2.95 7.58
C ARG A 147 -12.34 -2.98 6.10
N VAL A 148 -13.64 -2.94 5.81
CA VAL A 148 -14.12 -2.76 4.44
C VAL A 148 -13.95 -1.31 4.04
N VAL A 149 -13.40 -1.07 2.85
CA VAL A 149 -13.28 0.26 2.26
C VAL A 149 -14.56 0.57 1.48
N GLU A 150 -15.13 1.75 1.68
CA GLU A 150 -16.34 2.22 1.02
C GLU A 150 -16.15 3.66 0.51
N GLY A 151 -16.80 4.00 -0.59
CA GLY A 151 -16.73 5.33 -1.20
C GLY A 151 -15.92 5.35 -2.49
N TYR A 152 -15.52 6.53 -2.94
CA TYR A 152 -14.70 6.66 -4.14
C TYR A 152 -13.24 6.38 -3.82
N VAL A 153 -12.60 5.55 -4.63
CA VAL A 153 -11.18 5.22 -4.53
C VAL A 153 -10.49 5.48 -5.86
N ILE A 154 -9.25 5.95 -5.79
CA ILE A 154 -8.35 6.05 -6.92
C ILE A 154 -7.54 4.75 -6.98
N ILE A 155 -7.48 4.14 -8.16
CA ILE A 155 -6.64 2.97 -8.39
C ILE A 155 -5.70 3.22 -9.55
N LEU A 156 -4.51 2.62 -9.45
CA LEU A 156 -3.54 2.58 -10.54
C LEU A 156 -2.56 1.41 -10.36
N LYS A 157 -1.99 0.94 -11.47
CA LYS A 157 -0.85 0.03 -11.48
C LYS A 157 0.42 0.84 -11.70
N ASN A 158 1.47 0.52 -10.94
CA ASN A 158 2.79 1.11 -11.18
C ASN A 158 3.57 0.23 -12.20
N PRO A 159 4.24 0.83 -13.20
CA PRO A 159 4.31 2.26 -13.50
C PRO A 159 3.08 2.77 -14.28
N ALA A 160 2.50 3.90 -13.84
CA ALA A 160 1.46 4.62 -14.58
C ALA A 160 2.10 5.77 -15.37
N LEU A 161 1.87 5.82 -16.69
CA LEU A 161 2.54 6.76 -17.60
C LEU A 161 1.59 7.79 -18.21
N HIS A 162 0.29 7.50 -18.24
CA HIS A 162 -0.72 8.37 -18.80
C HIS A 162 -1.84 8.62 -17.78
N ARG A 163 -2.51 9.78 -17.86
CA ARG A 163 -3.67 10.08 -16.96
C ARG A 163 -4.76 9.03 -17.09
N GLY A 164 -4.86 8.46 -18.28
CA GLY A 164 -5.73 7.34 -18.59
C GLY A 164 -5.35 6.04 -17.91
N ASP A 165 -4.22 5.91 -17.21
CA ASP A 165 -3.91 4.71 -16.41
C ASP A 165 -4.50 4.78 -15.00
N ILE A 166 -4.99 5.96 -14.59
CA ILE A 166 -5.68 6.16 -13.32
C ILE A 166 -7.18 5.88 -13.52
N ARG A 167 -7.78 5.17 -12.56
CA ARG A 167 -9.22 4.96 -12.51
C ARG A 167 -9.78 5.41 -11.17
N ILE A 168 -11.00 5.91 -11.22
CA ILE A 168 -11.81 6.17 -10.05
C ILE A 168 -12.91 5.12 -10.05
N LEU A 169 -12.95 4.31 -9.01
CA LEU A 169 -13.98 3.30 -8.81
C LEU A 169 -14.79 3.64 -7.55
N ARG A 170 -15.95 3.00 -7.41
CA ARG A 170 -16.71 3.03 -6.16
C ARG A 170 -16.50 1.73 -5.39
N ALA A 171 -15.78 1.82 -4.28
CA ALA A 171 -15.66 0.75 -3.30
C ALA A 171 -17.01 0.55 -2.58
N VAL A 172 -17.51 -0.68 -2.61
CA VAL A 172 -18.82 -1.05 -2.05
C VAL A 172 -18.72 -2.26 -1.14
N ASN A 173 -19.43 -2.24 -0.03
CA ASN A 173 -19.51 -3.38 0.87
C ASN A 173 -20.47 -4.45 0.34
N LYS A 174 -19.91 -5.58 -0.12
CA LYS A 174 -20.64 -6.76 -0.57
C LYS A 174 -20.42 -7.90 0.43
N PRO A 175 -21.43 -8.33 1.20
CA PRO A 175 -21.30 -9.44 2.14
C PRO A 175 -20.71 -10.71 1.53
N GLU A 176 -21.03 -10.98 0.27
CA GLU A 176 -20.57 -12.12 -0.52
C GLU A 176 -19.04 -12.11 -0.69
N LEU A 177 -18.42 -10.92 -0.72
CA LEU A 177 -16.98 -10.74 -0.96
C LEU A 177 -16.16 -10.57 0.33
N ARG A 178 -16.77 -10.57 1.52
CA ARG A 178 -16.06 -10.34 2.80
C ARG A 178 -15.04 -11.41 3.18
N HIS A 179 -15.03 -12.55 2.47
CA HIS A 179 -14.00 -13.56 2.60
C HIS A 179 -12.67 -13.10 1.97
N LEU A 180 -12.71 -12.19 0.98
CA LEU A 180 -11.53 -11.57 0.38
C LEU A 180 -10.94 -10.54 1.34
N CYS A 181 -9.62 -10.60 1.56
CA CYS A 181 -8.88 -9.69 2.42
C CYS A 181 -7.52 -9.40 1.80
N ASP A 182 -7.09 -8.14 1.87
CA ASP A 182 -5.84 -7.62 1.31
C ASP A 182 -5.70 -7.86 -0.20
N VAL A 183 -6.83 -7.85 -0.90
CA VAL A 183 -6.94 -7.92 -2.36
C VAL A 183 -8.01 -6.94 -2.84
N LEU A 184 -7.82 -6.40 -4.03
CA LEU A 184 -8.79 -5.55 -4.72
C LEU A 184 -9.60 -6.39 -5.71
N ALA A 185 -10.88 -6.59 -5.43
CA ALA A 185 -11.77 -7.31 -6.32
C ALA A 185 -12.40 -6.37 -7.36
N PHE A 186 -12.23 -6.72 -8.62
CA PHE A 186 -12.78 -6.01 -9.77
C PHE A 186 -14.08 -6.63 -10.26
N SER A 187 -15.03 -5.80 -10.67
CA SER A 187 -16.21 -6.28 -11.40
C SER A 187 -15.82 -6.97 -12.71
N GLN A 188 -16.52 -8.06 -13.02
CA GLN A 188 -16.49 -8.68 -14.34
C GLN A 188 -17.45 -8.02 -15.36
N MET A 189 -18.19 -6.99 -14.94
CA MET A 189 -19.12 -6.25 -15.79
C MET A 189 -18.41 -5.14 -16.58
N GLY A 190 -19.03 -4.72 -17.69
CA GLY A 190 -18.56 -3.62 -18.54
C GLY A 190 -17.94 -4.10 -19.85
N VAL A 191 -17.69 -3.16 -20.76
CA VAL A 191 -17.20 -3.48 -22.12
C VAL A 191 -15.71 -3.82 -22.14
N ARG A 192 -14.94 -3.18 -21.25
CA ARG A 192 -13.49 -3.32 -21.17
C ARG A 192 -13.07 -3.48 -19.70
N PRO A 193 -12.35 -4.55 -19.32
CA PRO A 193 -11.92 -4.78 -17.95
C PRO A 193 -11.15 -3.60 -17.35
N ILE A 194 -11.39 -3.31 -16.08
CA ILE A 194 -10.66 -2.25 -15.36
C ILE A 194 -9.15 -2.53 -15.28
N PRO A 195 -8.67 -3.77 -15.01
CA PRO A 195 -7.25 -4.11 -15.08
C PRO A 195 -6.58 -3.67 -16.39
N ASP A 196 -7.14 -4.06 -17.53
CA ASP A 196 -6.61 -3.71 -18.85
C ASP A 196 -6.57 -2.19 -19.09
N LYS A 197 -7.54 -1.48 -18.52
CA LYS A 197 -7.57 -0.02 -18.53
C LYS A 197 -6.50 0.64 -17.63
N CYS A 198 -5.80 -0.09 -16.76
CA CYS A 198 -4.74 0.38 -15.86
C CYS A 198 -3.38 -0.09 -16.38
N SER A 199 -2.80 0.61 -17.37
CA SER A 199 -1.51 0.24 -17.98
C SER A 199 -1.46 -1.17 -18.58
N GLY A 200 -2.58 -1.69 -19.11
CA GLY A 200 -2.64 -3.01 -19.73
C GLY A 200 -2.44 -4.16 -18.75
N SER A 201 -2.86 -3.97 -17.49
CA SER A 201 -2.78 -4.98 -16.44
C SER A 201 -3.69 -6.17 -16.70
N ASP A 202 -3.30 -7.32 -16.18
CA ASP A 202 -4.19 -8.46 -16.01
C ASP A 202 -4.29 -8.84 -14.52
N LEU A 203 -4.67 -10.08 -14.22
CA LEU A 203 -4.88 -10.59 -12.87
C LEU A 203 -4.04 -11.85 -12.60
N ASP A 204 -2.84 -11.93 -13.18
CA ASP A 204 -1.90 -13.06 -13.01
C ASP A 204 -0.96 -12.93 -11.79
N GLY A 205 -1.12 -11.85 -11.02
CA GLY A 205 -0.20 -11.44 -9.95
C GLY A 205 0.01 -9.92 -9.86
N ASP A 206 -0.66 -9.16 -10.72
CA ASP A 206 -0.60 -7.70 -10.72
C ASP A 206 -1.14 -7.07 -9.42
N ALA A 207 -0.42 -6.04 -8.95
CA ALA A 207 -0.75 -5.29 -7.75
C ALA A 207 -0.98 -3.81 -8.03
N TYR A 208 -1.93 -3.24 -7.30
CA TYR A 208 -2.51 -1.93 -7.53
C TYR A 208 -2.32 -1.05 -6.30
N THR A 209 -1.98 0.21 -6.53
CA THR A 209 -2.07 1.24 -5.49
C THR A 209 -3.51 1.73 -5.44
N VAL A 210 -4.12 1.67 -4.27
CA VAL A 210 -5.45 2.19 -3.97
C VAL A 210 -5.29 3.36 -3.00
N ILE A 211 -5.91 4.50 -3.31
CA ILE A 211 -5.90 5.75 -2.52
C ILE A 211 -7.34 6.18 -2.27
#